data_AF-A0A356EKW4-F1
#
_entry.id   AF-A0A356EKW4-F1
#
_cell.length_a   1.000
_cell.length_b   1.000
_cell.length_c   1.000
_cell.angle_alpha   90.00
_cell.angle_beta   90.00
_cell.angle_gamma   90.00
#
_symmetry.space_group_name_H-M   'P 1'
#
loop_
_entity.id
_entity.type
_entity.pdbx_description
1 polymer ?
#
loop_
_entity_poly.entity_id
_entity_poly.type
_entity_poly.pdbx_seq_one_letter_code
_entity_poly.pdbx_strand_id
1 'polypeptide(L)'
;LSNVVGVAASRAFLTKSKAIAGKNIDIDELSRVLTSVRGATLGVRVLDKPHAKLRIDFGQDAAVLAPVAKELILEILANQGAMIDELADWSVDVKGNTVFLGGVFSTRGLRHILSLAEPPLPPLESPTTFQPNEPASPGETQAVAQASIKHFKAVSQILDDVGPRRRNRDDKTPGEYGMWLDRSARKIDKLPLLNVDEDLLDYSGEVSHGLRNISNQYRGAGVKAGTASADTYYEVWGGYGYGYGYDRYNPRREARKQETATAVSAGITSFNQLDDMTAQIRRLMTQRYKIEF
;
A
#
# COMPACT_ATOMS: atom_id res chain seq x y z
N LEU A 1 4.48 24.93 4.85
CA LEU A 1 4.66 23.79 3.93
C LEU A 1 5.01 24.31 2.53
N SER A 2 6.20 24.88 2.36
CA SER A 2 6.69 25.40 1.08
C SER A 2 7.77 24.44 0.54
N ASN A 3 7.68 24.09 -0.76
CA ASN A 3 8.62 23.21 -1.50
C ASN A 3 8.54 21.70 -1.24
N VAL A 4 7.34 21.09 -1.36
CA VAL A 4 7.21 19.61 -1.33
C VAL A 4 7.63 18.95 -2.65
N VAL A 5 7.67 19.70 -3.77
CA VAL A 5 8.14 19.21 -5.08
C VAL A 5 9.01 20.27 -5.75
N GLY A 6 10.26 19.92 -6.11
CA GLY A 6 11.16 20.83 -6.81
C GLY A 6 10.82 20.94 -8.30
N VAL A 7 10.97 22.14 -8.90
CA VAL A 7 10.67 22.42 -10.32
C VAL A 7 11.31 21.42 -11.27
N ALA A 8 12.57 21.03 -11.02
CA ALA A 8 13.28 20.04 -11.82
C ALA A 8 12.66 18.63 -11.75
N ALA A 9 12.19 18.23 -10.55
CA ALA A 9 11.52 16.94 -10.36
C ALA A 9 10.12 16.93 -11.01
N SER A 10 9.37 18.02 -10.89
CA SER A 10 8.09 18.20 -11.60
C SER A 10 8.29 18.10 -13.12
N ARG A 11 9.28 18.80 -13.68
CA ARG A 11 9.56 18.77 -15.13
C ARG A 11 9.98 17.38 -15.61
N ALA A 12 10.82 16.68 -14.85
CA ALA A 12 11.23 15.31 -15.15
C ALA A 12 10.06 14.30 -15.08
N PHE A 13 9.09 14.55 -14.21
CA PHE A 13 7.86 13.77 -14.14
C PHE A 13 6.97 14.03 -15.35
N LEU A 14 6.69 15.30 -15.65
CA LEU A 14 5.80 15.70 -16.75
C LEU A 14 6.30 15.27 -18.13
N THR A 15 7.61 15.32 -18.36
CA THR A 15 8.23 14.86 -19.62
C THR A 15 8.12 13.34 -19.83
N LYS A 16 7.91 12.57 -18.76
CA LYS A 16 7.72 11.10 -18.81
C LYS A 16 6.25 10.69 -18.67
N SER A 17 5.37 11.65 -18.39
CA SER A 17 3.96 11.40 -18.09
C SER A 17 3.20 10.98 -19.34
N LYS A 18 2.44 9.88 -19.22
CA LYS A 18 1.56 9.41 -20.28
C LYS A 18 0.34 10.33 -20.45
N ALA A 19 -0.09 10.99 -19.38
CA ALA A 19 -1.20 11.94 -19.40
C ALA A 19 -0.96 13.16 -20.31
N ILE A 20 0.32 13.47 -20.59
CA ILE A 20 0.74 14.65 -21.36
C ILE A 20 1.34 14.26 -22.71
N ALA A 21 1.77 13.00 -22.88
CA ALA A 21 2.34 12.50 -24.12
C ALA A 21 1.38 12.73 -25.32
N GLY A 22 1.81 13.54 -26.29
CA GLY A 22 1.03 13.86 -27.49
C GLY A 22 0.02 15.00 -27.35
N LYS A 23 -0.06 15.68 -26.20
CA LYS A 23 -0.92 16.87 -26.00
C LYS A 23 -0.11 18.16 -26.13
N ASN A 24 -0.66 19.17 -26.81
CA ASN A 24 -0.01 20.48 -27.00
C ASN A 24 -0.20 21.37 -25.76
N ILE A 25 0.49 21.04 -24.67
CA ILE A 25 0.37 21.68 -23.36
C ILE A 25 1.74 22.24 -22.95
N ASP A 26 1.76 23.46 -22.42
CA ASP A 26 2.98 24.09 -21.93
C ASP A 26 3.46 23.40 -20.63
N ILE A 27 4.53 22.62 -20.75
CA ILE A 27 5.14 21.87 -19.64
C ILE A 27 5.71 22.82 -18.58
N ASP A 28 6.21 23.99 -18.98
CA ASP A 28 6.84 24.93 -18.07
C ASP A 28 5.78 25.69 -17.26
N GLU A 29 4.66 26.04 -17.87
CA GLU A 29 3.49 26.57 -17.16
C GLU A 29 2.88 25.54 -16.21
N LEU A 30 2.72 24.30 -16.66
CA LEU A 30 2.13 23.22 -15.86
C LEU A 30 3.04 22.84 -14.67
N SER A 31 4.37 22.88 -14.85
CA SER A 31 5.33 22.68 -13.77
C SER A 31 5.26 23.79 -12.70
N ARG A 32 5.02 25.04 -13.11
CA ARG A 32 4.83 26.16 -12.18
C ARG A 32 3.55 26.02 -11.36
N VAL A 33 2.45 25.63 -12.01
CA VAL A 33 1.19 25.34 -11.31
C VAL A 33 1.40 24.21 -10.30
N LEU A 34 1.98 23.07 -10.70
CA LEU A 34 2.20 21.93 -9.80
C LEU A 34 3.14 22.23 -8.63
N THR A 35 4.15 23.07 -8.81
CA THR A 35 5.04 23.48 -7.72
C THR A 35 4.40 24.50 -6.78
N SER A 36 3.29 25.14 -7.21
CA SER A 36 2.51 26.06 -6.40
C SER A 36 1.48 25.39 -5.48
N VAL A 37 1.45 24.05 -5.40
CA VAL A 37 0.53 23.32 -4.51
C VAL A 37 0.66 23.84 -3.08
N ARG A 38 -0.46 24.34 -2.53
CA ARG A 38 -0.56 24.81 -1.15
C ARG A 38 -0.99 23.69 -0.20
N GLY A 39 -1.81 22.77 -0.68
CA GLY A 39 -2.28 21.63 0.09
C GLY A 39 -3.33 20.80 -0.63
N ALA A 40 -3.58 19.62 -0.09
CA ALA A 40 -4.67 18.75 -0.51
C ALA A 40 -5.55 18.43 0.71
N THR A 41 -6.87 18.49 0.54
CA THR A 41 -7.85 18.20 1.58
C THR A 41 -8.86 17.21 1.04
N LEU A 42 -9.06 16.11 1.77
CA LEU A 42 -10.08 15.14 1.45
C LEU A 42 -11.25 15.27 2.42
N GLY A 43 -12.40 15.67 1.92
CA GLY A 43 -13.65 15.68 2.68
C GLY A 43 -14.44 14.41 2.42
N VAL A 44 -14.94 13.77 3.48
CA VAL A 44 -15.82 12.60 3.38
C VAL A 44 -17.13 12.94 4.08
N ARG A 45 -18.26 12.73 3.39
CA ARG A 45 -19.60 12.87 3.93
C ARG A 45 -20.29 11.52 3.89
N VAL A 46 -20.63 11.01 5.07
CA VAL A 46 -21.37 9.76 5.24
C VAL A 46 -22.85 10.10 5.43
N LEU A 47 -23.64 9.88 4.38
CA LEU A 47 -25.10 9.85 4.43
C LEU A 47 -25.52 8.39 4.17
N ASP A 48 -26.24 8.11 3.10
CA ASP A 48 -26.68 6.75 2.72
C ASP A 48 -25.55 5.96 2.03
N LYS A 49 -24.70 6.67 1.28
CA LYS A 49 -23.43 6.17 0.70
C LYS A 49 -22.31 7.16 1.07
N PRO A 50 -21.07 6.70 1.26
CA PRO A 50 -19.97 7.60 1.57
C PRO A 50 -19.54 8.36 0.33
N HIS A 51 -19.87 9.65 0.27
CA HIS A 51 -19.41 10.56 -0.77
C HIS A 51 -18.12 11.23 -0.33
N ALA A 52 -17.14 11.33 -1.23
CA ALA A 52 -15.90 12.01 -0.95
C ALA A 52 -15.53 13.01 -2.02
N LYS A 53 -14.80 14.03 -1.58
CA LYS A 53 -14.32 15.12 -2.43
C LYS A 53 -12.89 15.46 -2.05
N LEU A 54 -11.97 15.21 -2.97
CA LEU A 54 -10.60 15.67 -2.90
C LEU A 54 -10.54 17.09 -3.46
N ARG A 55 -9.99 18.01 -2.67
CA ARG A 55 -9.71 19.39 -3.03
C ARG A 55 -8.20 19.58 -3.04
N ILE A 56 -7.66 20.08 -4.14
CA ILE A 56 -6.24 20.43 -4.25
C ILE A 56 -6.16 21.92 -4.54
N ASP A 57 -5.52 22.67 -3.63
CA ASP A 57 -5.39 24.12 -3.74
C ASP A 57 -4.01 24.50 -4.25
N PHE A 58 -3.98 25.35 -5.28
CA PHE A 58 -2.78 25.87 -5.92
C PHE A 58 -2.59 27.35 -5.61
N GLY A 59 -1.35 27.80 -5.68
CA GLY A 59 -0.98 29.21 -5.56
C GLY A 59 -1.17 30.00 -6.84
N GLN A 60 -1.37 29.32 -7.97
CA GLN A 60 -1.58 29.88 -9.30
C GLN A 60 -2.88 29.35 -9.90
N ASP A 61 -3.33 29.98 -11.00
CA ASP A 61 -4.49 29.50 -11.75
C ASP A 61 -4.25 28.08 -12.27
N ALA A 62 -5.19 27.19 -11.99
CA ALA A 62 -5.11 25.77 -12.34
C ALA A 62 -5.82 25.46 -13.66
N ALA A 63 -6.37 26.45 -14.37
CA ALA A 63 -7.10 26.25 -15.62
C ALA A 63 -6.33 25.42 -16.67
N VAL A 64 -5.00 25.58 -16.74
CA VAL A 64 -4.10 24.82 -17.62
C VAL A 64 -4.11 23.31 -17.33
N LEU A 65 -4.48 22.90 -16.10
CA LEU A 65 -4.63 21.50 -15.73
C LEU A 65 -5.94 20.89 -16.22
N ALA A 66 -6.99 21.66 -16.52
CA ALA A 66 -8.30 21.13 -16.89
C ALA A 66 -8.31 19.98 -17.92
N PRO A 67 -7.56 20.02 -19.04
CA PRO A 67 -7.58 18.95 -20.04
C PRO A 67 -6.86 17.66 -19.60
N VAL A 68 -6.06 17.71 -18.53
CA VAL A 68 -5.22 16.59 -18.08
C VAL A 68 -5.37 16.25 -16.61
N ALA A 69 -6.14 17.03 -15.84
CA ALA A 69 -6.16 16.98 -14.38
C ALA A 69 -6.47 15.57 -13.86
N LYS A 70 -7.47 14.90 -14.45
CA LYS A 70 -7.86 13.55 -14.06
C LYS A 70 -6.72 12.54 -14.27
N GLU A 71 -6.25 12.44 -15.51
CA GLU A 71 -5.20 11.48 -15.88
C GLU A 71 -3.91 11.74 -15.11
N LEU A 72 -3.54 13.01 -14.92
CA LEU A 72 -2.34 13.42 -14.22
C LEU A 72 -2.42 13.09 -12.73
N ILE A 73 -3.56 13.34 -12.07
CA ILE A 73 -3.74 13.03 -10.66
C ILE A 73 -3.74 11.51 -10.43
N LEU A 74 -4.41 10.75 -11.30
CA LEU A 74 -4.37 9.29 -11.25
C LEU A 74 -2.95 8.76 -11.47
N GLU A 75 -2.20 9.31 -12.43
CA GLU A 75 -0.81 8.94 -12.69
C GLU A 75 0.12 9.31 -11.50
N ILE A 76 -0.08 10.46 -10.86
CA ILE A 76 0.66 10.85 -9.65
C ILE A 76 0.36 9.89 -8.51
N LEU A 77 -0.91 9.58 -8.25
CA LEU A 77 -1.32 8.67 -7.18
C LEU A 77 -0.83 7.25 -7.43
N ALA A 78 -0.87 6.78 -8.68
CA ALA A 78 -0.29 5.50 -9.10
C ALA A 78 1.22 5.46 -8.84
N ASN A 79 1.95 6.51 -9.26
CA ASN A 79 3.40 6.59 -9.05
C ASN A 79 3.80 6.70 -7.57
N GLN A 80 2.91 7.20 -6.71
CA GLN A 80 3.10 7.23 -5.27
C GLN A 80 2.54 5.99 -4.54
N GLY A 81 2.02 5.00 -5.28
CA GLY A 81 1.43 3.78 -4.70
C GLY A 81 0.15 4.02 -3.89
N ALA A 82 -0.47 5.20 -4.06
CA ALA A 82 -1.67 5.65 -3.37
C ALA A 82 -2.94 5.54 -4.24
N MET A 83 -2.87 4.77 -5.34
CA MET A 83 -4.00 4.57 -6.23
C MET A 83 -5.11 3.79 -5.53
N ILE A 84 -6.32 4.30 -5.68
CA ILE A 84 -7.56 3.72 -5.17
C ILE A 84 -8.46 3.56 -6.38
N ASP A 85 -8.92 2.34 -6.64
CA ASP A 85 -9.61 1.95 -7.88
C ASP A 85 -10.81 2.87 -8.18
N GLU A 86 -11.55 3.27 -7.13
CA GLU A 86 -12.73 4.12 -7.26
C GLU A 86 -12.42 5.54 -7.77
N LEU A 87 -11.16 6.02 -7.65
CA LEU A 87 -10.77 7.35 -8.14
C LEU A 87 -10.82 7.43 -9.67
N ALA A 88 -10.75 6.30 -10.38
CA ALA A 88 -10.89 6.25 -11.82
C ALA A 88 -12.29 6.72 -12.26
N ASP A 89 -13.32 6.47 -11.46
CA ASP A 89 -14.72 6.83 -11.76
C ASP A 89 -15.08 8.24 -11.28
N TRP A 90 -14.17 8.91 -10.57
CA TRP A 90 -14.46 10.23 -10.03
C TRP A 90 -14.53 11.30 -11.12
N SER A 91 -15.46 12.23 -10.90
CA SER A 91 -15.57 13.45 -11.70
C SER A 91 -14.49 14.44 -11.30
N VAL A 92 -13.93 15.15 -12.27
CA VAL A 92 -12.91 16.18 -12.04
C VAL A 92 -13.43 17.51 -12.54
N ASP A 93 -13.26 18.54 -11.71
CA ASP A 93 -13.68 19.91 -11.98
C ASP A 93 -12.55 20.85 -11.58
N VAL A 94 -12.23 21.82 -12.44
CA VAL A 94 -11.16 22.79 -12.20
C VAL A 94 -11.80 24.18 -12.14
N LYS A 95 -11.63 24.85 -11.00
CA LYS A 95 -12.23 26.16 -10.73
C LYS A 95 -11.18 27.11 -10.19
N GLY A 96 -10.73 28.03 -11.04
CA GLY A 96 -9.65 28.97 -10.72
C GLY A 96 -8.41 28.21 -10.27
N ASN A 97 -7.95 28.48 -9.04
CA ASN A 97 -6.76 27.87 -8.46
C ASN A 97 -7.01 26.54 -7.72
N THR A 98 -8.20 25.93 -7.86
CA THR A 98 -8.54 24.70 -7.14
C THR A 98 -8.98 23.61 -8.11
N VAL A 99 -8.43 22.41 -7.92
CA VAL A 99 -8.89 21.19 -8.59
C VAL A 99 -9.73 20.37 -7.61
N PHE A 100 -10.91 19.96 -8.04
CA PHE A 100 -11.81 19.10 -7.30
C PHE A 100 -11.94 17.75 -7.98
N LEU A 101 -11.83 16.68 -7.21
CA LEU A 101 -12.20 15.34 -7.63
C LEU A 101 -13.27 14.83 -6.68
N GLY A 102 -14.36 14.28 -7.22
CA GLY A 102 -15.48 13.84 -6.39
C GLY A 102 -16.18 12.62 -6.94
N GLY A 103 -16.57 11.74 -6.03
CA GLY A 103 -17.31 10.53 -6.32
C GLY A 103 -17.74 9.80 -5.06
N VAL A 104 -18.20 8.57 -5.25
CA VAL A 104 -18.59 7.67 -4.15
C VAL A 104 -17.37 6.82 -3.79
N PHE A 105 -17.10 6.66 -2.51
CA PHE A 105 -16.17 5.63 -2.05
C PHE A 105 -16.88 4.31 -1.80
N SER A 106 -16.17 3.22 -2.02
CA SER A 106 -16.55 1.97 -1.36
C SER A 106 -16.14 2.00 0.12
N THR A 107 -16.74 1.13 0.92
CA THR A 107 -16.32 0.88 2.31
C THR A 107 -14.85 0.43 2.42
N ARG A 108 -14.25 -0.05 1.31
CA ARG A 108 -12.83 -0.45 1.22
C ARG A 108 -11.93 0.76 1.00
N GLY A 109 -12.23 1.61 0.01
CA GLY A 109 -11.46 2.83 -0.27
C GLY A 109 -11.42 3.80 0.91
N LEU A 110 -12.55 3.94 1.61
CA LEU A 110 -12.66 4.79 2.80
C LEU A 110 -11.79 4.28 3.96
N ARG A 111 -11.73 2.96 4.18
CA ARG A 111 -10.81 2.35 5.16
C ARG A 111 -9.34 2.55 4.80
N HIS A 112 -8.99 2.44 3.53
CA HIS A 112 -7.62 2.73 3.07
C HIS A 112 -7.21 4.17 3.37
N ILE A 113 -8.10 5.13 3.11
CA ILE A 113 -7.85 6.55 3.40
C ILE A 113 -7.78 6.83 4.90
N LEU A 114 -8.72 6.29 5.69
CA LEU A 114 -8.67 6.44 7.14
C LEU A 114 -7.39 5.83 7.74
N SER A 115 -6.78 4.84 7.09
CA SER A 115 -5.49 4.30 7.51
C SER A 115 -4.28 5.23 7.26
N LEU A 116 -4.45 6.28 6.45
CA LEU A 116 -3.45 7.34 6.25
C LEU A 116 -3.52 8.40 7.35
N ALA A 117 -4.68 8.57 7.97
CA ALA A 117 -4.85 9.43 9.15
C ALA A 117 -4.53 8.58 10.39
N GLU A 118 -3.28 8.62 10.87
CA GLU A 118 -2.97 8.06 12.19
C GLU A 118 -3.71 8.88 13.26
N PRO A 119 -4.65 8.30 14.04
CA PRO A 119 -5.08 8.96 15.26
C PRO A 119 -3.87 9.02 16.22
N PRO A 120 -3.64 10.16 16.91
CA PRO A 120 -2.63 10.23 17.95
C PRO A 120 -2.96 9.21 19.03
N LEU A 121 -2.05 8.28 19.29
CA LEU A 121 -2.22 7.27 20.33
C LEU A 121 -2.02 7.91 21.70
N PRO A 122 -2.84 7.56 22.72
CA PRO A 122 -2.50 7.84 24.10
C PRO A 122 -1.20 7.11 24.50
N PRO A 123 -0.48 7.59 25.51
CA PRO A 123 0.82 7.03 25.90
C PRO A 123 0.71 5.54 26.23
N LEU A 124 1.67 4.76 25.74
CA LEU A 124 1.87 3.38 26.14
C LEU A 124 2.34 3.36 27.59
N GLU A 125 1.48 2.91 28.51
CA GLU A 125 1.93 2.51 29.84
C GLU A 125 2.70 1.18 29.72
N SER A 126 3.83 1.11 30.42
CA SER A 126 4.82 0.04 30.30
C SER A 126 4.25 -1.33 30.70
N PRO A 127 4.74 -2.43 30.11
CA PRO A 127 4.23 -3.77 30.42
C PRO A 127 4.68 -4.19 31.82
N THR A 128 3.72 -4.43 32.71
CA THR A 128 3.95 -5.24 33.90
C THR A 128 4.12 -6.68 33.43
N THR A 129 5.30 -7.25 33.66
CA THR A 129 5.61 -8.67 33.43
C THR A 129 4.62 -9.55 34.19
N PHE A 130 3.82 -10.33 33.46
CA PHE A 130 2.98 -11.36 34.06
C PHE A 130 3.84 -12.61 34.30
N GLN A 131 3.88 -13.10 35.53
CA GLN A 131 4.50 -14.38 35.87
C GLN A 131 3.47 -15.51 35.68
N PRO A 132 3.74 -16.53 34.85
CA PRO A 132 2.86 -17.68 34.73
C PRO A 132 3.16 -18.62 35.89
N ASN A 133 2.33 -18.64 36.95
CA ASN A 133 2.18 -19.82 37.85
C ASN A 133 1.14 -19.70 38.99
N GLU A 134 0.30 -18.67 39.07
CA GLU A 134 -0.87 -18.72 39.97
C GLU A 134 -2.14 -19.13 39.22
N PRO A 135 -2.98 -20.02 39.79
CA PRO A 135 -4.27 -20.36 39.19
C PRO A 135 -5.14 -19.10 39.18
N ALA A 136 -5.25 -18.50 37.99
CA ALA A 136 -6.08 -17.33 37.74
C ALA A 136 -7.51 -17.59 38.20
N SER A 137 -8.11 -16.59 38.84
CA SER A 137 -9.53 -16.65 39.19
C SER A 137 -10.38 -16.84 37.91
N PRO A 138 -11.58 -17.44 38.00
CA PRO A 138 -12.44 -17.65 36.83
C PRO A 138 -12.69 -16.38 36.00
N GLY A 139 -12.71 -15.20 36.65
CA GLY A 139 -12.89 -13.90 35.99
C GLY A 139 -11.67 -13.44 35.19
N GLU A 140 -10.45 -13.70 35.66
CA GLU A 140 -9.21 -13.36 34.95
C GLU A 140 -9.00 -14.21 33.71
N THR A 141 -9.32 -15.51 33.80
CA THR A 141 -9.23 -16.43 32.65
C THR A 141 -10.16 -15.99 31.52
N GLN A 142 -11.35 -15.50 31.86
CA GLN A 142 -12.32 -15.02 30.87
C GLN A 142 -11.92 -13.68 30.25
N ALA A 143 -11.29 -12.79 31.03
CA ALA A 143 -10.74 -11.53 30.51
C ALA A 143 -9.61 -11.79 29.50
N VAL A 144 -8.71 -12.74 29.80
CA VAL A 144 -7.62 -13.13 28.90
C VAL A 144 -8.16 -13.76 27.63
N ALA A 145 -9.16 -14.65 27.73
CA ALA A 145 -9.79 -15.27 26.56
C ALA A 145 -10.41 -14.21 25.62
N GLN A 146 -11.12 -13.21 26.16
CA GLN A 146 -11.78 -12.17 25.37
C GLN A 146 -10.78 -11.23 24.68
N ALA A 147 -9.72 -10.83 25.38
CA ALA A 147 -8.65 -10.03 24.79
C ALA A 147 -7.91 -10.82 23.69
N SER A 148 -7.65 -12.10 23.93
CA SER A 148 -7.02 -13.00 22.96
C SER A 148 -7.87 -13.19 21.69
N ILE A 149 -9.19 -13.35 21.80
CA ILE A 149 -10.08 -13.43 20.62
C ILE A 149 -10.00 -12.13 19.79
N LYS A 150 -10.03 -10.97 20.46
CA LYS A 150 -9.94 -9.67 19.76
C LYS A 150 -8.61 -9.52 19.05
N HIS A 151 -7.51 -9.89 19.72
CA HIS A 151 -6.18 -9.86 19.16
C HIS A 151 -6.06 -10.80 17.96
N PHE A 152 -6.49 -12.05 18.08
CA PHE A 152 -6.45 -13.05 17.00
C PHE A 152 -7.23 -12.59 15.77
N LYS A 153 -8.45 -12.06 15.95
CA LYS A 153 -9.28 -11.54 14.86
C LYS A 153 -8.62 -10.37 14.17
N ALA A 154 -8.00 -9.46 14.92
CA ALA A 154 -7.28 -8.33 14.36
C ALA A 154 -6.08 -8.77 13.51
N VAL A 155 -5.25 -9.69 14.02
CA VAL A 155 -4.11 -10.24 13.26
C VAL A 155 -4.59 -10.96 12.00
N SER A 156 -5.58 -11.85 12.11
CA SER A 156 -6.12 -12.62 10.98
C SER A 156 -6.68 -11.70 9.90
N GLN A 157 -7.41 -10.65 10.30
CA GLN A 157 -7.95 -9.67 9.36
C GLN A 157 -6.84 -8.89 8.64
N ILE A 158 -5.80 -8.46 9.37
CA ILE A 158 -4.65 -7.76 8.77
C ILE A 158 -3.94 -8.68 7.77
N LEU A 159 -3.75 -9.95 8.10
CA LEU A 159 -3.12 -10.95 7.22
C LEU A 159 -3.96 -11.19 5.95
N ASP A 160 -5.28 -11.36 6.10
CA ASP A 160 -6.22 -11.54 4.99
C ASP A 160 -6.24 -10.34 4.03
N ASP A 161 -6.11 -9.12 4.55
CA ASP A 161 -6.11 -7.88 3.77
C ASP A 161 -4.89 -7.77 2.85
N VAL A 162 -3.76 -8.38 3.23
CA VAL A 162 -2.52 -8.40 2.43
C VAL A 162 -2.20 -9.75 1.80
N GLY A 163 -3.09 -10.73 1.93
CA GLY A 163 -2.88 -12.08 1.39
C GLY A 163 -2.88 -12.16 -0.14
N PRO A 164 -2.32 -13.24 -0.71
CA PRO A 164 -2.17 -13.41 -2.16
C PRO A 164 -3.51 -13.55 -2.88
N ARG A 165 -4.56 -14.01 -2.18
CA ARG A 165 -5.94 -14.10 -2.69
C ARG A 165 -6.56 -12.73 -2.98
N ARG A 166 -6.04 -11.67 -2.35
CA ARG A 166 -6.52 -10.29 -2.50
C ARG A 166 -5.60 -9.41 -3.33
N ARG A 167 -4.54 -10.00 -3.88
CA ARG A 167 -3.66 -9.34 -4.84
C ARG A 167 -4.35 -9.33 -6.20
N ASN A 168 -4.81 -8.16 -6.64
CA ASN A 168 -5.02 -7.93 -8.07
C ASN A 168 -3.67 -8.08 -8.76
N ARG A 169 -3.56 -9.06 -9.67
CA ARG A 169 -2.32 -9.35 -10.41
C ARG A 169 -1.94 -8.23 -11.38
N ASP A 170 -2.90 -7.36 -11.70
CA ASP A 170 -2.79 -6.41 -12.80
C ASP A 170 -2.38 -4.98 -12.36
N ASP A 171 -2.49 -4.64 -11.06
CA ASP A 171 -2.51 -3.22 -10.67
C ASP A 171 -1.39 -2.76 -9.73
N LYS A 172 -0.56 -3.67 -9.19
CA LYS A 172 0.45 -3.33 -8.17
C LYS A 172 1.86 -3.76 -8.56
N THR A 173 2.81 -2.84 -8.50
CA THR A 173 4.22 -3.18 -8.64
C THR A 173 4.69 -4.02 -7.44
N PRO A 174 5.72 -4.88 -7.60
CA PRO A 174 6.27 -5.64 -6.47
C PRO A 174 6.67 -4.76 -5.28
N GLY A 175 7.25 -3.58 -5.56
CA GLY A 175 7.64 -2.62 -4.52
C GLY A 175 6.45 -2.06 -3.73
N GLU A 176 5.34 -1.73 -4.40
CA GLU A 176 4.11 -1.30 -3.73
C GLU A 176 3.56 -2.38 -2.80
N TYR A 177 3.50 -3.63 -3.28
CA TYR A 177 3.04 -4.75 -2.46
C TYR A 177 3.91 -4.93 -1.22
N GLY A 178 5.24 -4.85 -1.37
CA GLY A 178 6.17 -4.88 -0.23
C GLY A 178 5.91 -3.77 0.81
N MET A 179 5.60 -2.55 0.36
CA MET A 179 5.24 -1.46 1.27
C MET A 179 3.98 -1.76 2.10
N TRP A 180 2.96 -2.36 1.49
CA TRP A 180 1.73 -2.75 2.17
C TRP A 180 1.95 -3.85 3.22
N LEU A 181 2.84 -4.80 2.92
CA LEU A 181 3.26 -5.84 3.85
C LEU A 181 4.00 -5.25 5.07
N ASP A 182 4.97 -4.36 4.85
CA ASP A 182 5.68 -3.65 5.93
C ASP A 182 4.72 -2.87 6.82
N ARG A 183 3.77 -2.14 6.22
CA ARG A 183 2.78 -1.37 6.98
C ARG A 183 1.87 -2.30 7.79
N SER A 184 1.53 -3.47 7.27
CA SER A 184 0.68 -4.44 7.95
C SER A 184 1.40 -5.11 9.11
N ALA A 185 2.67 -5.45 8.95
CA ALA A 185 3.53 -5.90 10.05
C ALA A 185 3.59 -4.87 11.19
N ARG A 186 3.78 -3.57 10.86
CA ARG A 186 3.77 -2.50 11.87
C ARG A 186 2.42 -2.32 12.57
N LYS A 187 1.30 -2.65 11.91
CA LYS A 187 -0.02 -2.62 12.54
C LYS A 187 -0.16 -3.73 13.57
N ILE A 188 0.36 -4.92 13.25
CA ILE A 188 0.34 -6.06 14.19
C ILE A 188 1.21 -5.76 15.41
N ASP A 189 2.43 -5.25 15.24
CA ASP A 189 3.31 -4.82 16.35
C ASP A 189 2.65 -3.83 17.31
N LYS A 190 1.69 -3.03 16.82
CA LYS A 190 0.98 -2.00 17.59
C LYS A 190 -0.31 -2.51 18.24
N LEU A 191 -0.67 -3.78 18.08
CA LEU A 191 -1.88 -4.31 18.70
C LEU A 191 -1.73 -4.36 20.22
N PRO A 192 -2.83 -4.19 20.98
CA PRO A 192 -2.79 -4.34 22.43
C PRO A 192 -2.29 -5.72 22.84
N LEU A 193 -1.32 -5.74 23.76
CA LEU A 193 -0.71 -6.96 24.31
C LEU A 193 -1.30 -7.34 25.68
N LEU A 194 -2.03 -6.41 26.31
CA LEU A 194 -2.55 -6.60 27.66
C LEU A 194 -3.59 -7.72 27.71
N ASN A 195 -3.41 -8.65 28.66
CA ASN A 195 -4.26 -9.82 28.86
C ASN A 195 -4.40 -10.69 27.61
N VAL A 196 -3.39 -10.71 26.73
CA VAL A 196 -3.38 -11.61 25.58
C VAL A 196 -2.54 -12.84 25.92
N ASP A 197 -3.00 -14.02 25.49
CA ASP A 197 -2.29 -15.28 25.63
C ASP A 197 -0.89 -15.21 24.99
N GLU A 198 0.13 -15.70 25.68
CA GLU A 198 1.54 -15.63 25.26
C GLU A 198 1.80 -16.33 23.93
N ASP A 199 1.21 -17.51 23.69
CA ASP A 199 1.38 -18.22 22.41
C ASP A 199 0.73 -17.44 21.25
N LEU A 200 -0.30 -16.64 21.54
CA LEU A 200 -0.91 -15.75 20.55
C LEU A 200 -0.04 -14.53 20.26
N LEU A 201 0.66 -14.01 21.27
CA LEU A 201 1.63 -12.93 21.10
C LEU A 201 2.82 -13.40 20.25
N ASP A 202 3.36 -14.58 20.52
CA ASP A 202 4.42 -15.19 19.72
C ASP A 202 3.98 -15.40 18.27
N TYR A 203 2.78 -15.95 18.07
CA TYR A 203 2.17 -16.06 16.74
C TYR A 203 2.07 -14.69 16.03
N SER A 204 1.62 -13.64 16.73
CA SER A 204 1.51 -12.30 16.15
C SER A 204 2.88 -11.72 15.75
N GLY A 205 3.92 -12.02 16.54
CA GLY A 205 5.31 -11.69 16.25
C GLY A 205 5.78 -12.38 14.97
N GLU A 206 5.57 -13.69 14.87
CA GLU A 206 5.92 -14.49 13.70
C GLU A 206 5.20 -14.03 12.42
N VAL A 207 3.91 -13.68 12.51
CA VAL A 207 3.18 -13.10 11.37
C VAL A 207 3.81 -11.78 10.95
N SER A 208 4.16 -10.92 11.90
CA SER A 208 4.80 -9.63 11.61
C SER A 208 6.17 -9.81 10.95
N HIS A 209 6.98 -10.75 11.45
CA HIS A 209 8.26 -11.12 10.85
C HIS A 209 8.11 -11.71 9.45
N GLY A 210 7.16 -12.62 9.26
CA GLY A 210 6.83 -13.21 7.96
C GLY A 210 6.44 -12.15 6.93
N LEU A 211 5.57 -11.20 7.30
CA LEU A 211 5.18 -10.10 6.40
C LEU A 211 6.37 -9.21 6.00
N ARG A 212 7.29 -8.90 6.92
CA ARG A 212 8.54 -8.17 6.62
C ARG A 212 9.47 -8.96 5.70
N ASN A 213 9.57 -10.27 5.92
CA ASN A 213 10.38 -11.14 5.06
C ASN A 213 9.82 -11.18 3.64
N ILE A 214 8.51 -11.32 3.49
CA ILE A 214 7.84 -11.26 2.19
C ILE A 214 8.08 -9.87 1.56
N SER A 215 7.90 -8.78 2.31
CA SER A 215 8.19 -7.41 1.84
C SER A 215 9.59 -7.26 1.24
N ASN A 216 10.60 -7.79 1.93
CA ASN A 216 11.99 -7.76 1.47
C ASN A 216 12.20 -8.58 0.19
N GLN A 217 11.54 -9.73 0.04
CA GLN A 217 11.58 -10.52 -1.19
C GLN A 217 11.02 -9.75 -2.39
N TYR A 218 9.89 -9.07 -2.19
CA TYR A 218 9.25 -8.26 -3.24
C TYR A 218 10.06 -7.02 -3.61
N ARG A 219 10.66 -6.33 -2.64
CA ARG A 219 11.60 -5.22 -2.90
C ARG A 219 12.87 -5.69 -3.60
N GLY A 220 13.43 -6.83 -3.16
CA GLY A 220 14.61 -7.44 -3.74
C GLY A 220 14.43 -7.82 -5.21
N ALA A 221 13.27 -8.37 -5.58
CA ALA A 221 12.95 -8.64 -6.99
C ALA A 221 12.87 -7.36 -7.83
N GLY A 222 12.36 -6.25 -7.27
CA GLY A 222 12.39 -4.95 -7.94
C GLY A 222 13.82 -4.47 -8.24
N VAL A 223 14.74 -4.64 -7.29
CA VAL A 223 16.16 -4.29 -7.45
C VAL A 223 16.83 -5.19 -8.50
N LYS A 224 16.69 -6.52 -8.38
CA LYS A 224 17.26 -7.49 -9.35
C LYS A 224 16.74 -7.28 -10.76
N ALA A 225 15.45 -6.99 -10.89
CA ALA A 225 14.85 -6.66 -12.16
C ALA A 225 15.41 -5.35 -12.75
N GLY A 226 15.76 -4.38 -11.89
CA GLY A 226 16.46 -3.16 -12.26
C GLY A 226 17.88 -3.40 -12.75
N THR A 227 18.67 -4.20 -12.02
CA THR A 227 20.06 -4.54 -12.40
C THR A 227 20.11 -5.37 -13.69
N ALA A 228 19.29 -6.42 -13.81
CA ALA A 228 19.23 -7.23 -15.03
C ALA A 228 18.79 -6.41 -16.27
N SER A 229 17.94 -5.39 -16.08
CA SER A 229 17.58 -4.45 -17.14
C SER A 229 18.72 -3.50 -17.55
N ALA A 230 19.65 -3.23 -16.64
CA ALA A 230 20.83 -2.40 -16.85
C ALA A 230 21.98 -3.19 -17.47
N ASP A 231 22.16 -4.45 -17.09
CA ASP A 231 23.17 -5.34 -17.71
C ASP A 231 22.83 -5.60 -19.19
N THR A 232 21.54 -5.82 -19.50
CA THR A 232 21.07 -5.89 -20.90
C THR A 232 21.18 -4.57 -21.68
N TYR A 233 21.34 -3.41 -21.01
CA TYR A 233 21.67 -2.16 -21.70
C TYR A 233 23.10 -2.15 -22.24
N TYR A 234 24.04 -2.73 -21.48
CA TYR A 234 25.45 -2.82 -21.89
C TYR A 234 25.65 -3.76 -23.07
N GLU A 235 24.84 -4.81 -23.18
CA GLU A 235 24.92 -5.79 -24.27
C GLU A 235 24.37 -5.24 -25.61
N VAL A 236 23.33 -4.39 -25.57
CA VAL A 236 22.69 -3.83 -26.79
C VAL A 236 23.49 -2.69 -27.43
N TRP A 237 24.33 -1.97 -26.68
CA TRP A 237 25.25 -0.96 -27.25
C TRP A 237 26.47 -1.57 -27.98
N GLY A 238 26.61 -2.91 -27.98
CA GLY A 238 27.69 -3.63 -28.68
C GLY A 238 27.33 -4.15 -30.08
N GLY A 239 26.10 -3.96 -30.57
CA GLY A 239 25.64 -4.59 -31.82
C GLY A 239 24.81 -3.66 -32.72
N TYR A 240 25.47 -3.02 -33.68
CA TYR A 240 24.79 -2.37 -34.81
C TYR A 240 24.26 -3.44 -35.79
N GLY A 241 22.95 -3.67 -35.80
CA GLY A 241 22.29 -4.58 -36.75
C GLY A 241 20.94 -4.02 -37.22
N TYR A 242 20.87 -3.64 -38.50
CA TYR A 242 19.64 -3.24 -39.19
C TYR A 242 18.77 -4.47 -39.49
N GLY A 243 17.51 -4.48 -39.04
CA GLY A 243 16.56 -5.55 -39.35
C GLY A 243 15.10 -5.16 -39.10
N TYR A 244 14.26 -5.29 -40.12
CA TYR A 244 12.81 -5.05 -40.14
C TYR A 244 12.02 -6.27 -39.61
N GLY A 245 11.00 -6.01 -38.77
CA GLY A 245 9.79 -6.85 -38.64
C GLY A 245 9.77 -7.98 -37.58
N TYR A 246 8.63 -8.05 -36.89
CA TYR A 246 8.13 -9.05 -35.91
C TYR A 246 8.58 -8.90 -34.45
N ASP A 247 7.59 -9.12 -33.56
CA ASP A 247 7.54 -8.84 -32.11
C ASP A 247 8.90 -8.75 -31.42
N ARG A 248 9.33 -7.52 -31.10
CA ARG A 248 10.59 -7.29 -30.39
C ARG A 248 10.53 -7.91 -29.00
N TYR A 249 11.08 -9.13 -28.91
CA TYR A 249 11.65 -9.70 -27.70
C TYR A 249 12.38 -8.58 -26.94
N ASN A 250 11.84 -8.18 -25.79
CA ASN A 250 12.42 -7.14 -24.96
C ASN A 250 13.00 -7.82 -23.72
N PRO A 251 14.29 -8.17 -23.72
CA PRO A 251 14.91 -8.93 -22.63
C PRO A 251 14.76 -8.24 -21.27
N ARG A 252 14.57 -6.90 -21.22
CA ARG A 252 14.25 -6.17 -19.99
C ARG A 252 12.86 -6.47 -19.43
N ARG A 253 11.87 -6.59 -20.32
CA ARG A 253 10.50 -6.95 -19.91
C ARG A 253 10.46 -8.40 -19.43
N GLU A 254 11.23 -9.28 -20.06
CA GLU A 254 11.32 -10.68 -19.62
C GLU A 254 12.03 -10.82 -18.27
N ALA A 255 13.20 -10.20 -18.10
CA ALA A 255 13.92 -10.21 -16.82
C ALA A 255 13.05 -9.66 -15.68
N ARG A 256 12.33 -8.55 -15.91
CA ARG A 256 11.35 -8.01 -14.93
C ARG A 256 10.22 -8.99 -14.63
N LYS A 257 9.64 -9.62 -15.66
CA LYS A 257 8.57 -10.60 -15.50
C LYS A 257 9.04 -11.81 -14.70
N GLN A 258 10.24 -12.31 -14.98
CA GLN A 258 10.80 -13.51 -14.35
C GLN A 258 11.18 -13.26 -12.88
N GLU A 259 11.85 -12.14 -12.57
CA GLU A 259 12.17 -11.76 -11.19
C GLU A 259 10.89 -11.51 -10.37
N THR A 260 9.89 -10.85 -10.98
CA THR A 260 8.58 -10.66 -10.35
C THR A 260 7.88 -11.99 -10.10
N ALA A 261 7.84 -12.90 -11.07
CA ALA A 261 7.22 -14.21 -10.92
C ALA A 261 7.87 -15.03 -9.79
N THR A 262 9.20 -14.96 -9.66
CA THR A 262 9.96 -15.62 -8.59
C THR A 262 9.63 -15.06 -7.21
N ALA A 263 9.58 -13.74 -7.04
CA ALA A 263 9.15 -13.15 -5.76
C ALA A 263 7.69 -13.48 -5.42
N VAL A 264 6.84 -13.56 -6.44
CA VAL A 264 5.43 -13.92 -6.26
C VAL A 264 5.28 -15.35 -5.79
N SER A 265 5.98 -16.31 -6.41
CA SER A 265 5.91 -17.72 -6.00
C SER A 265 6.49 -17.92 -4.60
N ALA A 266 7.63 -17.30 -4.29
CA ALA A 266 8.22 -17.32 -2.95
C ALA A 266 7.26 -16.71 -1.91
N GLY A 267 6.64 -15.57 -2.24
CA GLY A 267 5.65 -14.92 -1.39
C GLY A 267 4.43 -15.80 -1.11
N ILE A 268 3.89 -16.50 -2.12
CA ILE A 268 2.77 -17.44 -1.94
C ILE A 268 3.16 -18.55 -0.96
N THR A 269 4.35 -19.13 -1.10
CA THR A 269 4.83 -20.16 -0.17
C THR A 269 4.93 -19.64 1.26
N SER A 270 5.48 -18.44 1.45
CA SER A 270 5.54 -17.81 2.78
C SER A 270 4.15 -17.50 3.34
N PHE A 271 3.19 -17.08 2.50
CA PHE A 271 1.81 -16.88 2.94
C PHE A 271 1.12 -18.18 3.36
N ASN A 272 1.35 -19.28 2.65
CA ASN A 272 0.82 -20.58 3.05
C ASN A 272 1.35 -21.00 4.43
N GLN A 273 2.62 -20.72 4.73
CA GLN A 273 3.18 -20.96 6.06
C GLN A 273 2.48 -20.13 7.14
N LEU A 274 2.19 -18.85 6.86
CA LEU A 274 1.43 -17.99 7.78
C LEU A 274 -0.02 -18.47 7.96
N ASP A 275 -0.67 -18.94 6.90
CA ASP A 275 -2.02 -19.52 6.96
C ASP A 275 -2.03 -20.80 7.82
N ASP A 276 -1.01 -21.65 7.68
CA ASP A 276 -0.85 -22.87 8.49
C ASP A 276 -0.64 -22.53 9.97
N MET A 277 0.20 -21.53 10.28
CA MET A 277 0.39 -21.03 11.65
C MET A 277 -0.92 -20.47 12.23
N THR A 278 -1.66 -19.71 11.43
CA THR A 278 -2.98 -19.16 11.79
C THR A 278 -3.96 -20.28 12.16
N ALA A 279 -4.00 -21.35 11.36
CA ALA A 279 -4.88 -22.48 11.61
C ALA A 279 -4.45 -23.27 12.86
N GLN A 280 -3.15 -23.43 13.09
CA GLN A 280 -2.61 -24.12 14.27
C GLN A 280 -2.95 -23.36 15.55
N ILE A 281 -2.67 -22.05 15.61
CA ILE A 281 -2.93 -21.25 16.81
C ILE A 281 -4.44 -21.15 17.09
N ARG A 282 -5.28 -21.04 16.05
CA ARG A 282 -6.74 -21.05 16.19
C ARG A 282 -7.24 -22.31 16.91
N ARG A 283 -6.74 -23.48 16.51
CA ARG A 283 -7.09 -24.77 17.14
C ARG A 283 -6.61 -24.82 18.58
N LEU A 284 -5.37 -24.41 18.83
CA LEU A 284 -4.77 -24.41 20.16
C LEU A 284 -5.56 -23.51 21.13
N MET A 285 -5.89 -22.29 20.71
CA MET A 285 -6.69 -21.35 21.50
C MET A 285 -8.10 -21.86 21.76
N THR A 286 -8.75 -22.44 20.74
CA THR A 286 -10.09 -23.03 20.89
C THR A 286 -10.08 -24.18 21.89
N GLN A 287 -9.03 -25.02 21.88
CA GLN A 287 -8.88 -26.11 22.85
C GLN A 287 -8.57 -25.62 24.26
N ARG A 288 -7.74 -24.58 24.40
CA ARG A 288 -7.34 -23.99 25.68
C ARG A 288 -8.50 -23.28 26.38
N TYR A 289 -9.19 -22.40 25.66
CA TYR A 289 -10.24 -21.56 26.23
C TYR A 289 -11.64 -22.14 26.10
N LYS A 290 -11.83 -23.22 25.34
CA LYS A 290 -13.14 -23.84 25.05
C LYS A 290 -14.14 -22.86 24.40
N ILE A 291 -13.63 -21.86 23.69
CA ILE A 291 -14.40 -20.85 22.95
C ILE A 291 -13.86 -20.83 21.52
N GLU A 292 -14.72 -20.61 20.53
CA GLU A 292 -14.29 -20.53 19.13
C GLU A 292 -13.53 -19.23 18.85
N PHE A 293 -12.30 -19.37 18.35
CA PHE A 293 -11.45 -18.27 17.87
C PHE A 293 -11.68 -18.00 16.39
#